data_AF-A0A950PKK4-F1
#
_entry.id   AF-A0A950PKK4-F1
#
_cell.length_a   1.000
_cell.length_b   1.000
_cell.length_c   1.000
_cell.angle_alpha   90.00
_cell.angle_beta   90.00
_cell.angle_gamma   90.00
#
_symmetry.space_group_name_H-M   'P 1'
#
loop_
_entity.id
_entity.type
_entity.pdbx_description
1 polymer ?
#
loop_
_entity_poly.entity_id
_entity_poly.type
_entity_poly.pdbx_seq_one_letter_code
_entity_poly.pdbx_strand_id
1 'polypeptide(L)' 'IALERGFHRALSMADLLIAATAERHQATVLHYDGDFDMIASITGQPTQWVVPPGTADR' A
#
# COMPACT_ATOMS: atom_id res chain seq x y z
N ILE A 1 5.34 2.59 -13.75
CA ILE A 1 3.97 3.11 -13.55
C ILE A 1 3.82 3.99 -12.28
N ALA A 2 3.96 3.48 -11.05
CA ALA A 2 3.91 4.34 -9.84
C ALA A 2 5.18 5.20 -9.65
N LEU A 3 6.36 4.65 -9.94
CA LEU A 3 7.66 5.35 -9.85
C LEU A 3 7.77 6.57 -10.79
N GLU A 4 7.10 6.52 -11.94
CA GLU A 4 7.15 7.57 -12.97
C GLU A 4 6.30 8.81 -12.61
N ARG A 5 5.44 8.72 -11.59
CA ARG A 5 4.55 9.82 -11.17
C ARG A 5 5.10 10.68 -10.02
N GLY A 6 6.36 10.50 -9.62
CA GLY A 6 6.96 11.31 -8.55
C GLY A 6 6.72 10.77 -7.13
N PHE A 7 6.06 9.62 -6.98
CA PHE A 7 5.74 9.05 -5.66
C PHE A 7 6.93 8.45 -4.91
N HIS A 8 8.12 8.41 -5.50
CA HIS A 8 9.34 7.91 -4.87
C HIS A 8 9.79 8.73 -3.63
N ARG A 9 9.19 9.91 -3.38
CA ARG A 9 9.37 10.68 -2.14
C ARG A 9 8.20 10.58 -1.16
N ALA A 10 7.04 10.11 -1.61
CA ALA A 10 5.82 10.03 -0.80
C ALA A 10 5.58 8.63 -0.25
N LEU A 11 5.89 7.60 -1.03
CA LEU A 11 5.78 6.19 -0.64
C LEU A 11 7.15 5.66 -0.23
N SER A 12 7.22 4.89 0.86
CA SER A 12 8.46 4.20 1.21
C SER A 12 8.82 3.16 0.15
N MET A 13 10.13 2.96 -0.07
CA MET A 13 10.61 1.83 -0.89
C MET A 13 10.16 0.49 -0.31
N ALA A 14 10.00 0.41 1.02
CA ALA A 14 9.49 -0.79 1.68
C ALA A 14 8.05 -1.11 1.26
N ASP A 15 7.16 -0.11 1.23
CA ASP A 15 5.75 -0.30 0.89
C ASP A 15 5.57 -0.74 -0.55
N LEU A 16 6.39 -0.18 -1.46
CA LEU A 16 6.42 -0.60 -2.85
C LEU A 16 6.85 -2.06 -3.00
N LEU A 17 7.87 -2.50 -2.26
CA LEU A 17 8.33 -3.90 -2.29
C LEU A 17 7.30 -4.86 -1.68
N ILE A 18 6.67 -4.47 -0.58
CA ILE A 18 5.61 -5.26 0.08
C ILE A 18 4.41 -5.39 -0.88
N ALA A 19 3.94 -4.27 -1.42
CA ALA A 19 2.80 -4.25 -2.33
C ALA A 19 3.07 -5.04 -3.61
N ALA A 20 4.23 -4.86 -4.26
CA ALA A 20 4.59 -5.60 -5.46
C ALA A 20 4.71 -7.11 -5.19
N THR A 21 5.21 -7.49 -4.01
CA THR A 21 5.26 -8.91 -3.60
C THR A 21 3.85 -9.46 -3.42
N ALA A 22 2.97 -8.75 -2.74
CA ALA A 22 1.58 -9.19 -2.54
C ALA A 22 0.83 -9.30 -3.88
N GLU A 23 0.96 -8.31 -4.76
CA GLU A 23 0.38 -8.33 -6.11
C GLU A 23 0.84 -9.57 -6.91
N ARG A 24 2.16 -9.81 -6.95
CA ARG A 24 2.75 -10.97 -7.65
C ARG A 24 2.22 -12.31 -7.14
N HIS A 25 1.92 -12.39 -5.85
CA HIS A 25 1.44 -13.60 -5.19
C HIS A 25 -0.09 -13.64 -5.02
N GLN A 26 -0.82 -12.69 -5.62
CA GLN A 26 -2.29 -12.57 -5.50
C GLN A 26 -2.76 -12.54 -4.03
N ALA A 27 -1.97 -11.96 -3.15
CA ALA A 27 -2.25 -11.83 -1.73
C ALA A 27 -2.84 -10.45 -1.41
N THR A 28 -3.62 -10.37 -0.34
CA THR A 28 -4.11 -9.11 0.21
C THR A 28 -3.08 -8.51 1.15
N VAL A 29 -2.74 -7.24 0.98
CA VAL A 29 -1.91 -6.52 1.96
C VAL A 29 -2.80 -6.14 3.14
N LEU A 30 -2.48 -6.63 4.32
CA LEU A 30 -3.09 -6.23 5.57
C LEU A 30 -2.22 -5.13 6.21
N HIS A 31 -2.76 -3.92 6.40
CA HIS A 31 -1.97 -2.74 6.78
C HIS A 31 -2.68 -1.81 7.78
N TYR A 32 -1.92 -0.87 8.36
CA TYR A 32 -2.40 0.29 9.09
C TYR A 32 -1.62 1.54 8.66
N ASP A 33 -1.59 1.75 7.35
CA ASP A 33 -0.83 2.82 6.71
C ASP A 33 -1.57 3.26 5.44
N GLY A 34 -1.81 4.57 5.29
CA GLY A 34 -2.56 5.13 4.17
C GLY A 34 -1.84 4.99 2.83
N ASP A 35 -0.53 4.76 2.83
CA ASP A 35 0.27 4.62 1.61
C ASP A 35 -0.17 3.41 0.76
N PHE A 36 -0.65 2.33 1.40
CA PHE A 36 -1.18 1.18 0.68
C PHE A 36 -2.50 1.46 -0.04
N ASP A 37 -3.33 2.37 0.46
CA ASP A 37 -4.55 2.80 -0.26
C ASP A 37 -4.16 3.59 -1.52
N MET A 38 -3.12 4.42 -1.43
CA MET A 38 -2.59 5.14 -2.59
C MET A 38 -2.02 4.18 -3.63
N ILE A 39 -1.24 3.17 -3.20
CA ILE A 39 -0.71 2.13 -4.09
C ILE A 39 -1.85 1.36 -4.75
N ALA A 40 -2.83 0.88 -3.97
CA ALA A 40 -3.98 0.13 -4.47
C ALA A 40 -4.84 0.94 -5.45
N SER A 41 -4.95 2.26 -5.27
CA SER A 41 -5.64 3.13 -6.23
C SER A 41 -5.01 3.12 -7.64
N ILE A 42 -3.72 2.75 -7.74
CA ILE A 42 -2.97 2.66 -9.00
C ILE A 42 -2.93 1.23 -9.52
N THR A 43 -2.67 0.24 -8.66
CA THR A 43 -2.46 -1.17 -9.07
C THR A 43 -3.76 -1.98 -9.11
N GLY A 44 -4.79 -1.56 -8.37
CA GLY A 44 -6.04 -2.32 -8.18
C GLY A 44 -5.86 -3.58 -7.31
N GLN A 45 -4.69 -3.76 -6.70
CA GLN A 45 -4.42 -4.92 -5.85
C GLN A 45 -5.25 -4.87 -4.56
N PRO A 46 -5.64 -6.03 -3.99
CA PRO A 46 -6.41 -6.05 -2.75
C PRO A 46 -5.59 -5.57 -1.55
N THR A 47 -6.16 -4.63 -0.80
CA THR A 47 -5.64 -4.14 0.47
C THR A 47 -6.75 -4.14 1.52
N GLN A 48 -6.35 -4.25 2.80
CA GLN A 48 -7.27 -4.20 3.92
C GLN A 48 -6.62 -3.55 5.13
N TRP A 49 -7.37 -2.65 5.77
CA TRP A 49 -7.02 -2.11 7.07
C TRP A 49 -7.15 -3.18 8.18
N VAL A 50 -6.16 -3.30 9.06
CA VAL A 50 -6.22 -4.19 10.25
C VAL A 50 -7.35 -3.80 11.20
N VAL A 51 -7.58 -2.50 11.35
CA VAL A 51 -8.69 -1.86 12.06
C VAL A 51 -9.01 -0.56 11.33
N PRO A 52 -10.21 0.03 11.49
CA PRO A 52 -10.54 1.28 10.81
C PRO A 52 -9.48 2.38 11.06
N PRO A 53 -9.18 3.23 10.07
CA PRO A 53 -8.18 4.28 10.21
C PRO A 53 -8.55 5.24 11.35
N GLY A 54 -7.55 5.71 12.09
CA GLY A 54 -7.73 6.59 13.25
C GLY A 54 -8.11 5.87 14.56
N THR A 55 -8.25 4.54 14.57
CA THR A 55 -8.68 3.80 15.77
C THR A 55 -7.53 3.18 16.57
N ALA A 56 -6.34 3.04 15.99
CA ALA A 56 -5.14 2.50 16.63
C ALA A 56 -4.00 3.52 16.83
N ASP A 57 -4.31 4.83 16.76
CA ASP A 57 -3.31 5.92 16.83
C ASP A 57 -2.95 6.33 18.28
N ARG A 58 -3.32 5.52 19.29
CA ARG A 58 -3.19 5.84 20.72
C ARG A 58 -1.97 5.18 21.36
#